data_AF-B7Q4T6-F1
#
_entry.id   AF-B7Q4T6-F1
#
_cell.length_a   1.000
_cell.length_b   1.000
_cell.length_c   1.000
_cell.angle_alpha   90.00
_cell.angle_beta   90.00
_cell.angle_gamma   90.00
#
_symmetry.space_group_name_H-M   'P 1'
#
loop_
_entity.id
_entity.type
_entity.pdbx_description
1 polymer ?
#
loop_
_entity_poly.entity_id
_entity_poly.type
_entity_poly.pdbx_seq_one_letter_code
_entity_poly.pdbx_strand_id
1 'polypeptide(L)'
;KMAVLHKVLLTWFLFTVFFTLLALKLDEKIEWNWFIVFVPMWAFDIKLFLLLAFQLMTMCKRRHDPPSAIRRKVWALFCLFLKSAFQVCLCTRLQFTSKLPWVFVALPLWILLLGVASNVLMHLISQR
;
A
#
# COMPACT_ATOMS: atom_id res chain seq x y z
N LYS A 1 -25.61 8.07 -0.97
CA LYS A 1 -24.94 8.09 -2.31
C LYS A 1 -23.80 9.12 -2.40
N MET A 2 -23.91 10.31 -1.80
CA MET A 2 -22.88 11.37 -1.87
C MET A 2 -21.50 11.00 -1.26
N ALA A 3 -21.45 10.25 -0.15
CA ALA A 3 -20.19 9.90 0.51
C ALA A 3 -19.30 8.94 -0.29
N VAL A 4 -19.88 8.13 -1.19
CA VAL A 4 -19.11 7.23 -2.06
C VAL A 4 -18.46 8.04 -3.19
N LEU A 5 -19.22 8.95 -3.78
CA LEU A 5 -18.77 9.83 -4.85
C LEU A 5 -17.59 10.69 -4.40
N HIS A 6 -17.66 11.24 -3.20
CA HIS A 6 -16.56 12.02 -2.61
C HIS A 6 -15.29 11.18 -2.41
N LYS A 7 -15.43 9.92 -1.94
CA LYS A 7 -14.29 9.01 -1.77
C LYS A 7 -13.61 8.66 -3.09
N VAL A 8 -14.41 8.40 -4.13
CA VAL A 8 -13.91 8.08 -5.47
C VAL A 8 -13.21 9.30 -6.06
N LEU A 9 -13.85 10.47 -6.06
CA LEU A 9 -13.26 11.72 -6.54
C LEU A 9 -11.93 12.03 -5.86
N LEU A 10 -11.87 11.89 -4.52
CA LEU A 10 -10.65 12.13 -3.76
C LEU A 10 -9.53 11.16 -4.18
N THR A 11 -9.83 9.88 -4.35
CA THR A 11 -8.84 8.89 -4.80
C THR A 11 -8.35 9.22 -6.22
N TRP A 12 -9.25 9.52 -7.16
CA TRP A 12 -8.87 9.91 -8.52
C TRP A 12 -8.03 11.19 -8.55
N PHE A 13 -8.40 12.19 -7.75
CA PHE A 13 -7.63 13.43 -7.62
C PHE A 13 -6.22 13.17 -7.07
N LEU A 14 -6.09 12.39 -5.99
CA LEU A 14 -4.79 12.02 -5.41
C LEU A 14 -3.89 11.28 -6.42
N PHE A 15 -4.46 10.35 -7.20
CA PHE A 15 -3.72 9.65 -8.26
C PHE A 15 -3.27 10.58 -9.37
N THR A 16 -4.13 11.50 -9.79
CA THR A 16 -3.79 12.50 -10.82
C THR A 16 -2.65 13.39 -10.35
N VAL A 17 -2.72 13.90 -9.12
CA VAL A 17 -1.66 14.73 -8.52
C VAL A 17 -0.34 13.95 -8.43
N PHE A 18 -0.38 12.68 -7.98
CA PHE A 18 0.80 11.82 -7.95
C PHE A 18 1.44 11.68 -9.34
N PHE A 19 0.64 11.39 -10.37
CA PHE A 19 1.15 11.19 -11.72
C PHE A 19 1.76 12.46 -12.30
N THR A 20 1.15 13.62 -12.05
CA THR A 20 1.69 14.92 -12.47
C THR A 20 3.00 15.27 -11.76
N LEU A 21 3.08 15.06 -10.44
CA LEU A 21 4.32 15.29 -9.68
C LEU A 21 5.43 14.34 -10.13
N LEU A 22 5.08 13.09 -10.40
CA LEU A 22 6.00 12.08 -10.92
C LEU A 22 6.53 12.49 -12.30
N ALA A 23 5.65 12.90 -13.20
CA ALA A 23 6.03 13.39 -14.53
C ALA A 23 6.92 14.62 -14.44
N LEU A 24 6.57 15.64 -13.64
CA LEU A 24 7.40 16.84 -13.47
C LEU A 24 8.78 16.51 -12.89
N LYS A 25 8.88 15.52 -12.00
CA LYS A 25 10.16 15.09 -11.43
C LYS A 25 11.00 14.33 -12.46
N LEU A 26 10.39 13.48 -13.29
CA LEU A 26 11.08 12.82 -14.41
C LEU A 26 11.59 13.81 -15.45
N ASP A 27 10.86 14.90 -15.66
CA ASP A 27 11.20 15.99 -16.59
C ASP A 27 12.29 16.94 -16.02
N GLU A 28 12.91 16.57 -14.89
CA GLU A 28 13.94 17.32 -14.15
C GLU A 28 13.58 18.76 -13.78
N LYS A 29 12.30 19.15 -13.87
CA LYS A 29 11.84 20.52 -13.58
C LYS A 29 11.81 20.87 -12.10
N ILE A 30 11.89 19.87 -11.22
CA ILE A 30 11.79 20.04 -9.77
C ILE A 30 12.92 19.28 -9.05
N GLU A 31 13.71 19.97 -8.22
CA GLU A 31 14.80 19.36 -7.42
C GLU A 31 14.31 18.66 -6.14
N TRP A 32 13.00 18.58 -5.91
CA TRP A 32 12.44 18.02 -4.69
C TRP A 32 12.81 16.57 -4.47
N ASN A 33 12.83 16.16 -3.20
CA ASN A 33 13.08 14.79 -2.82
C ASN A 33 11.99 13.85 -3.37
N TRP A 34 12.37 12.67 -3.86
CA TRP A 34 11.44 11.62 -4.30
C TRP A 34 10.42 11.26 -3.22
N PHE A 35 10.79 11.33 -1.94
CA PHE A 35 9.84 11.15 -0.84
C PHE A 35 8.63 12.11 -0.90
N ILE A 36 8.84 13.36 -1.35
CA ILE A 36 7.78 14.37 -1.46
C ILE A 36 6.84 14.06 -2.63
N VAL A 37 7.39 13.60 -3.75
CA VAL A 37 6.60 13.20 -4.94
C VAL A 37 5.61 12.08 -4.60
N PHE A 38 6.00 11.16 -3.71
CA PHE A 38 5.16 10.06 -3.28
C PHE A 38 4.15 10.44 -2.16
N VAL A 39 4.12 11.68 -1.65
CA VAL A 39 3.21 12.10 -0.56
C VAL A 39 1.76 11.72 -0.79
N PRO A 40 1.16 11.87 -1.99
CA PRO A 40 -0.23 11.47 -2.22
C PRO A 40 -0.46 9.96 -1.99
N MET A 41 0.54 9.13 -2.32
CA MET A 41 0.51 7.68 -2.06
C MET A 41 0.61 7.38 -0.57
N TRP A 42 1.55 8.02 0.13
CA TRP A 42 1.68 7.90 1.59
C TRP A 42 0.38 8.25 2.32
N ALA A 43 -0.31 9.32 1.90
CA ALA A 43 -1.59 9.70 2.48
C ALA A 43 -2.65 8.61 2.31
N PHE A 44 -2.67 7.92 1.16
CA PHE A 44 -3.58 6.81 0.90
C PHE A 44 -3.25 5.58 1.75
N ASP A 45 -1.97 5.22 1.86
CA ASP A 45 -1.51 4.11 2.70
C ASP A 45 -1.83 4.34 4.18
N ILE A 46 -1.62 5.56 4.70
CA ILE A 46 -1.96 5.93 6.08
C ILE A 46 -3.47 5.83 6.31
N LYS A 47 -4.29 6.31 5.37
CA LYS A 47 -5.74 6.21 5.46
C LYS A 47 -6.19 4.75 5.53
N LEU A 48 -5.63 3.88 4.67
CA LEU A 48 -5.90 2.45 4.71
C LEU A 48 -5.47 1.84 6.04
N PHE A 49 -4.26 2.12 6.49
CA PHE A 49 -3.74 1.63 7.76
C PHE A 49 -4.66 2.01 8.93
N LEU A 50 -5.10 3.27 8.99
CA LEU A 50 -6.02 3.76 10.02
C LEU A 50 -7.38 3.07 9.97
N LEU A 51 -7.95 2.88 8.77
CA LEU A 51 -9.22 2.18 8.59
C LEU A 51 -9.13 0.73 9.07
N LEU A 52 -8.06 0.01 8.69
CA LEU A 52 -7.86 -1.37 9.12
C LEU A 52 -7.59 -1.47 10.62
N ALA A 53 -6.77 -0.58 11.17
CA ALA A 53 -6.47 -0.52 12.60
C ALA A 53 -7.74 -0.24 13.42
N PHE A 54 -8.55 0.74 13.01
CA PHE A 54 -9.84 1.02 13.64
C PHE A 54 -10.79 -0.18 13.55
N GLN A 55 -10.85 -0.83 12.39
CA GLN A 55 -11.62 -2.05 12.19
C GLN A 55 -11.11 -3.23 13.02
N LEU A 56 -9.83 -3.29 13.38
CA LEU A 56 -9.32 -4.31 14.29
C LEU A 56 -9.68 -3.98 15.73
N MET A 57 -9.47 -2.72 16.15
CA MET A 57 -9.80 -2.26 17.50
C MET A 57 -11.29 -2.44 17.83
N THR A 58 -12.17 -2.11 16.89
CA THR A 58 -13.62 -2.28 17.05
C THR A 58 -14.03 -3.76 17.14
N MET A 59 -13.37 -4.66 16.42
CA MET A 59 -13.65 -6.10 16.48
C MET A 59 -13.05 -6.74 17.74
N CYS A 60 -11.84 -6.34 18.16
CA CYS A 60 -11.29 -6.78 19.44
C CYS A 60 -12.19 -6.39 20.62
N LYS A 61 -12.86 -5.22 20.54
CA LYS A 61 -13.85 -4.80 21.53
C LYS A 61 -15.14 -5.64 21.46
N ARG A 62 -15.49 -6.19 20.30
CA ARG A 62 -16.66 -7.07 20.08
C ARG A 62 -16.20 -8.53 20.10
N ARG A 63 -16.12 -9.10 21.30
CA ARG A 63 -15.53 -10.44 21.63
C ARG A 63 -16.13 -11.67 20.90
N HIS A 64 -16.96 -11.49 19.87
CA HIS A 64 -17.76 -12.52 19.20
C HIS A 64 -17.50 -12.60 17.68
N ASP A 65 -16.32 -12.20 17.21
CA ASP A 65 -15.99 -12.28 15.79
C ASP A 65 -15.17 -13.53 15.45
N PRO A 66 -15.40 -14.16 14.27
CA PRO A 66 -14.71 -15.38 13.88
C PRO A 66 -13.21 -15.12 13.68
N PRO A 67 -12.34 -16.05 14.12
CA PRO A 67 -10.88 -15.88 14.04
C PRO A 67 -10.35 -15.70 12.60
N SER A 68 -11.12 -16.16 11.60
CA SER A 68 -10.80 -15.98 10.18
C SER A 68 -10.91 -14.54 9.70
N ALA A 69 -11.80 -13.72 10.28
CA ALA A 69 -11.94 -12.30 9.94
C ALA A 69 -10.75 -11.47 10.47
N ILE A 70 -10.28 -11.78 11.68
CA ILE A 70 -9.10 -11.16 12.28
C ILE A 70 -7.86 -11.51 11.47
N ARG A 71 -7.67 -12.79 11.13
CA ARG A 71 -6.53 -13.26 10.31
C ARG A 71 -6.44 -12.53 8.97
N ARG A 72 -7.56 -12.34 8.27
CA ARG A 72 -7.60 -11.60 6.98
C ARG A 72 -7.20 -10.13 7.13
N LYS A 73 -7.65 -9.46 8.19
CA LYS A 73 -7.30 -8.05 8.45
C LYS A 73 -5.83 -7.88 8.84
N VAL A 74 -5.30 -8.77 9.68
CA VAL A 74 -3.87 -8.79 10.04
C VAL A 74 -3.01 -9.06 8.80
N TRP A 75 -3.42 -10.01 7.96
CA TRP A 75 -2.77 -10.28 6.68
C TRP A 75 -2.78 -9.05 5.76
N ALA A 76 -3.90 -8.36 5.65
CA ALA A 76 -4.00 -7.13 4.86
C ALA A 76 -3.11 -6.01 5.41
N LEU A 77 -3.00 -5.84 6.74
CA LEU A 77 -2.05 -4.90 7.35
C LEU A 77 -0.60 -5.27 7.01
N PHE A 78 -0.25 -6.55 7.08
CA PHE A 78 1.08 -7.02 6.72
C PHE A 78 1.39 -6.73 5.24
N CYS A 79 0.44 -6.99 4.33
CA CYS A 79 0.58 -6.62 2.92
C CYS A 79 0.76 -5.10 2.72
N LEU A 80 0.00 -4.27 3.45
CA LEU A 80 0.15 -2.80 3.38
C LEU A 80 1.53 -2.34 3.85
N PHE A 81 2.04 -2.95 4.93
CA PHE A 81 3.38 -2.68 5.42
C PHE A 81 4.48 -3.08 4.41
N LEU A 82 4.34 -4.23 3.76
CA LEU A 82 5.26 -4.65 2.70
C LEU A 82 5.19 -3.70 1.49
N LYS A 83 3.99 -3.26 1.11
CA LYS A 83 3.79 -2.30 0.03
C LYS A 83 4.46 -0.95 0.34
N SER A 84 4.31 -0.43 1.55
CA SER A 84 4.96 0.82 1.95
C SER A 84 6.48 0.67 2.03
N ALA A 85 7.00 -0.47 2.52
CA ALA A 85 8.43 -0.77 2.50
C ALA A 85 9.00 -0.78 1.07
N PHE A 86 8.29 -1.39 0.11
CA PHE A 86 8.66 -1.33 -1.31
C PHE A 86 8.72 0.11 -1.82
N GLN A 87 7.72 0.93 -1.50
CA GLN A 87 7.68 2.34 -1.91
C GLN A 87 8.85 3.14 -1.32
N VAL A 88 9.20 2.92 -0.05
CA VAL A 88 10.37 3.55 0.59
C VAL A 88 11.65 3.12 -0.10
N CYS A 89 11.86 1.82 -0.30
CA CYS A 89 13.06 1.32 -0.98
C CYS A 89 13.18 1.88 -2.40
N LEU A 90 12.07 2.02 -3.12
CA LEU A 90 12.03 2.65 -4.43
C LEU A 90 12.42 4.13 -4.35
N CYS A 91 11.88 4.89 -3.39
CA CYS A 91 12.24 6.30 -3.18
C CYS A 91 13.72 6.47 -2.85
N THR A 92 14.27 5.67 -1.94
CA THR A 92 15.69 5.71 -1.57
C THR A 92 16.59 5.44 -2.77
N ARG A 93 16.16 4.56 -3.68
CA ARG A 93 16.91 4.19 -4.88
C ARG A 93 16.84 5.20 -6.00
N LEU A 94 15.72 5.90 -6.12
CA LEU A 94 15.59 7.01 -7.06
C LEU A 94 16.33 8.26 -6.54
N GLN A 95 16.37 8.48 -5.22
CA GLN A 95 17.07 9.64 -4.64
C GLN A 95 18.58 9.45 -4.59
N PHE A 96 19.03 8.32 -4.07
CA PHE A 96 20.42 7.96 -4.05
C PHE A 96 20.62 6.93 -5.14
N THR A 97 21.33 7.30 -6.21
CA THR A 97 21.86 6.40 -7.26
C THR A 97 22.86 5.41 -6.67
N SER A 98 22.47 4.74 -5.59
CA SER A 98 23.21 3.71 -4.89
C SER A 98 23.25 2.49 -5.80
N LYS A 99 24.40 1.83 -5.92
CA LYS A 99 24.62 0.60 -6.72
C LYS A 99 23.91 -0.65 -6.18
N LEU A 100 22.81 -0.49 -5.46
CA LEU A 100 22.00 -1.63 -5.05
C LEU A 100 21.49 -2.37 -6.32
N PRO A 101 21.22 -3.67 -6.26
CA PRO A 101 20.58 -4.38 -7.36
C PRO A 101 19.07 -4.18 -7.31
N TRP A 102 18.41 -4.12 -8.48
CA TRP A 102 16.94 -4.03 -8.60
C TRP A 102 16.22 -5.15 -7.86
N VAL A 103 16.87 -6.31 -7.76
CA VAL A 103 16.40 -7.48 -7.00
C VAL A 103 16.08 -7.10 -5.55
N PHE A 104 16.94 -6.32 -4.89
CA PHE A 104 16.75 -5.98 -3.47
C PHE A 104 15.58 -5.03 -3.24
N VAL A 105 15.35 -4.12 -4.20
CA VAL A 105 14.18 -3.22 -4.17
C VAL A 105 12.90 -4.00 -4.40
N ALA A 106 12.94 -4.99 -5.29
CA ALA A 106 11.78 -5.79 -5.61
C ALA A 106 11.43 -6.81 -4.51
N LEU A 107 12.37 -7.22 -3.64
CA LEU A 107 12.17 -8.23 -2.58
C LEU A 107 10.82 -8.13 -1.84
N PRO A 108 10.44 -6.99 -1.24
CA PRO A 108 9.14 -6.86 -0.55
C PRO A 108 7.94 -7.12 -1.47
N LEU A 109 8.06 -6.81 -2.77
CA LEU A 109 7.04 -7.08 -3.78
C LEU A 109 6.95 -8.58 -4.11
N TRP A 110 8.07 -9.29 -4.21
CA TRP A 110 8.07 -10.76 -4.38
C TRP A 110 7.40 -11.46 -3.20
N ILE A 111 7.73 -11.06 -1.98
CA ILE A 111 7.11 -11.62 -0.75
C ILE A 111 5.61 -11.35 -0.76
N LEU A 112 5.19 -10.14 -1.13
CA LEU A 112 3.77 -9.77 -1.21
C LEU A 112 3.02 -10.61 -2.27
N LEU A 113 3.60 -10.80 -3.45
CA LEU A 113 3.02 -11.64 -4.52
C LEU A 113 2.88 -13.10 -4.12
N LEU A 114 3.93 -13.69 -3.54
CA LEU A 114 3.90 -15.06 -3.04
C LEU A 114 2.87 -15.23 -1.92
N GLY A 115 2.78 -14.25 -1.03
CA GLY A 115 1.79 -14.22 0.03
C GLY A 115 0.35 -14.19 -0.52
N VAL A 116 0.05 -13.32 -1.49
CA VAL A 116 -1.28 -13.25 -2.09
C VAL A 116 -1.61 -14.53 -2.87
N ALA A 117 -0.66 -15.06 -3.66
CA ALA A 117 -0.84 -16.28 -4.42
C ALA A 117 -1.16 -17.48 -3.51
N SER A 118 -0.42 -17.66 -2.42
CA SER A 118 -0.67 -18.75 -1.46
C SER A 118 -2.03 -18.62 -0.77
N ASN A 119 -2.44 -17.41 -0.39
CA ASN A 119 -3.77 -17.18 0.20
C ASN A 119 -4.91 -17.49 -0.79
N VAL A 120 -4.75 -17.13 -2.07
CA VAL A 120 -5.72 -17.47 -3.12
C VAL A 120 -5.76 -18.98 -3.36
N LEU A 121 -4.60 -19.64 -3.42
CA LEU A 121 -4.50 -21.08 -3.60
C LEU A 121 -5.22 -21.84 -2.48
N MET A 122 -4.99 -21.46 -1.22
CA MET A 122 -5.70 -22.04 -0.08
C MET A 122 -7.22 -21.83 -0.16
N HIS A 123 -7.67 -20.66 -0.60
CA HIS A 123 -9.09 -20.39 -0.79
C HIS A 123 -9.71 -21.25 -1.90
N LEU A 124 -9.00 -21.47 -3.00
CA LEU A 124 -9.43 -22.34 -4.10
C LEU A 124 -9.49 -23.80 -3.69
N ILE A 125 -8.49 -24.29 -2.94
CA ILE A 125 -8.46 -25.67 -2.43
C ILE A 125 -9.58 -25.91 -1.42
N SER A 126 -9.87 -24.95 -0.54
CA SER A 126 -10.94 -25.06 0.45
C SER A 126 -12.36 -25.02 -0.13
N GLN A 127 -12.53 -24.59 -1.40
CA GLN A 127 -13.82 -24.58 -2.09
C GLN A 127 -14.10 -25.87 -2.87
N ARG A 128 -13.12 -26.76 -2.99
CA ARG A 128 -13.23 -28.05 -3.66
C ARG A 128 -13.48 -29.16 -2.65
#